data_AF-A0A6A2XL44-F1
#
_entry.id   AF-A0A6A2XL44-F1
#
_cell.length_a   1.000
_cell.length_b   1.000
_cell.length_c   1.000
_cell.angle_alpha   90.00
_cell.angle_beta   90.00
_cell.angle_gamma   90.00
#
_symmetry.space_group_name_H-M   'P 1'
#
loop_
_entity.id
_entity.type
_entity.pdbx_description
1 polymer ?
#
loop_
_entity_poly.entity_id
_entity_poly.type
_entity_poly.pdbx_seq_one_letter_code
_entity_poly.pdbx_strand_id
1 'polypeptide(L)'
;MHRMVKVIIGLIDSGVWPESESFNEKGMPPVPTRWKGKFQNTAGNHVSGASQFGYANGVARGIAPSAHVAMYKVSTGELNVESDILAAMDQAIADGVDVMSLSLGFKQTPYFQDVIAIASLSAVQKGIAVVCAAGNHGSRNTTHNAAPWITTVGAGHLIEVSLQRTGIFEQADELARVNAVAGIISDWTPKDIGYLSIPSLILPPPSVGKLPGTPLDYGAGHISPNKAMDPGLIYDIDWQGYVDFLCGLGYNDTEMKAILRQSQWNCSQEGTDLNYPSFVAMFSRLSKI
;
A
#
# COMPACT_ATOMS: atom_id res chain seq x y z
N MET A 1 -0.45 -28.01 7.45
CA MET A 1 0.41 -27.98 6.24
C MET A 1 0.21 -26.61 5.60
N HIS A 2 0.94 -25.57 6.04
CA HIS A 2 0.85 -24.24 5.44
C HIS A 2 1.52 -24.29 4.07
N ARG A 3 0.70 -24.20 3.02
CA ARG A 3 1.18 -24.04 1.65
C ARG A 3 1.84 -22.66 1.62
N MET A 4 3.17 -22.59 1.63
CA MET A 4 3.89 -21.33 1.44
C MET A 4 3.45 -20.75 0.10
N VAL A 5 2.54 -19.79 0.13
CA VAL A 5 2.09 -19.08 -1.05
C VAL A 5 3.31 -18.28 -1.51
N LYS A 6 3.76 -18.56 -2.74
CA LYS A 6 4.91 -17.86 -3.31
C LYS A 6 4.44 -16.49 -3.81
N VAL A 7 4.67 -15.48 -2.98
CA VAL A 7 4.22 -14.11 -3.23
C VAL A 7 5.31 -13.26 -3.87
N ILE A 8 4.89 -12.37 -4.75
CA ILE A 8 5.70 -11.38 -5.43
C ILE A 8 5.21 -9.98 -5.04
N ILE A 9 6.08 -9.20 -4.42
CA ILE A 9 5.85 -7.80 -4.08
C ILE A 9 6.50 -6.92 -5.15
N GLY A 10 5.70 -6.12 -5.85
CA GLY A 10 6.16 -5.09 -6.79
C GLY A 10 6.49 -3.80 -6.05
N LEU A 11 7.75 -3.39 -6.04
CA LEU A 11 8.20 -2.11 -5.48
C LEU A 11 8.29 -1.08 -6.59
N ILE A 12 7.56 0.01 -6.47
CA ILE A 12 7.61 1.12 -7.43
C ILE A 12 8.30 2.30 -6.74
N ASP A 13 9.60 2.46 -7.02
CA ASP A 13 10.48 3.34 -6.25
C ASP A 13 11.62 3.90 -7.14
N SER A 14 12.62 4.53 -6.53
CA SER A 14 13.88 5.00 -7.10
C SER A 14 14.84 3.89 -7.56
N GLY A 15 14.52 2.63 -7.24
CA GLY A 15 15.30 1.46 -7.61
C GLY A 15 15.81 0.69 -6.41
N VAL A 16 16.68 -0.27 -6.67
CA VAL A 16 17.26 -1.16 -5.65
C VAL A 16 18.77 -1.24 -5.83
N TRP A 17 19.49 -1.49 -4.75
CA TRP A 17 20.90 -1.86 -4.76
C TRP A 17 21.04 -3.39 -4.68
N PRO A 18 21.14 -4.11 -5.81
CA PRO A 18 21.04 -5.57 -5.85
C PRO A 18 22.20 -6.28 -5.14
N GLU A 19 23.37 -5.64 -4.99
CA GLU A 19 24.54 -6.22 -4.34
C GLU A 19 24.46 -6.23 -2.81
N SER A 20 23.39 -5.70 -2.22
CA SER A 20 23.20 -5.70 -0.76
C SER A 20 22.86 -7.11 -0.26
N GLU A 21 23.44 -7.50 0.88
CA GLU A 21 23.19 -8.79 1.54
C GLU A 21 21.70 -9.04 1.84
N SER A 22 20.90 -7.98 1.99
CA SER A 22 19.45 -8.07 2.17
C SER A 22 18.74 -8.71 0.98
N PHE A 23 19.36 -8.70 -0.21
CA PHE A 23 18.81 -9.26 -1.45
C PHE A 23 19.48 -10.60 -1.84
N ASN A 24 20.24 -11.21 -0.93
CA ASN A 24 20.85 -12.51 -1.14
C ASN A 24 19.78 -13.61 -1.32
N GLU A 25 19.87 -14.38 -2.40
CA GLU A 25 18.89 -15.41 -2.75
C GLU A 25 19.09 -16.75 -2.03
N LYS A 26 20.14 -16.87 -1.21
CA LYS A 26 20.45 -18.12 -0.51
C LYS A 26 19.31 -18.53 0.44
N GLY A 27 18.74 -19.71 0.19
CA GLY A 27 17.65 -20.28 1.00
C GLY A 27 16.25 -19.92 0.52
N MET A 28 16.11 -19.24 -0.62
CA MET A 28 14.81 -18.84 -1.15
C MET A 28 14.08 -19.96 -1.91
N PRO A 29 12.74 -19.94 -1.91
CA PRO A 29 11.96 -20.77 -2.81
C PRO A 29 12.23 -20.40 -4.27
N PRO A 30 12.05 -21.33 -5.23
CA PRO A 30 12.19 -21.02 -6.64
C PRO A 30 11.06 -20.11 -7.11
N VAL A 31 11.40 -19.18 -8.01
CA VAL A 31 10.50 -18.20 -8.62
C VAL A 31 9.19 -18.87 -9.10
N PRO A 32 8.02 -18.28 -8.84
CA PRO A 32 6.74 -18.80 -9.30
C PRO A 32 6.70 -18.90 -10.84
N THR A 33 6.25 -20.05 -11.38
CA THR A 33 6.14 -20.26 -12.84
C THR A 33 5.14 -19.33 -13.54
N ARG A 34 4.23 -18.69 -12.77
CA ARG A 34 3.29 -17.68 -13.26
C ARG A 34 3.91 -16.31 -13.54
N TRP A 35 5.12 -16.07 -13.02
CA TRP A 35 5.82 -14.79 -13.15
C TRP A 35 6.18 -14.54 -14.62
N LYS A 36 5.94 -13.33 -15.12
CA LYS A 36 6.19 -12.96 -16.52
C LYS A 36 7.24 -11.87 -16.71
N GLY A 37 7.68 -11.23 -15.63
CA GLY A 37 8.67 -10.16 -15.70
C GLY A 37 10.09 -10.65 -15.99
N LYS A 38 10.94 -9.73 -16.46
CA LYS A 38 12.31 -10.06 -16.91
C LYS A 38 13.34 -10.14 -15.78
N PHE A 39 13.21 -9.30 -14.76
CA PHE A 39 14.17 -9.20 -13.66
C PHE A 39 13.43 -9.14 -12.32
N GLN A 40 13.89 -9.95 -11.37
CA GLN A 40 13.34 -10.04 -10.03
C GLN A 40 14.51 -10.28 -9.07
N ASN A 41 14.52 -9.55 -7.95
CA ASN A 41 15.48 -9.77 -6.88
C ASN A 41 14.73 -10.37 -5.68
N THR A 42 15.39 -11.23 -4.93
CA THR A 42 14.89 -11.60 -3.60
C THR A 42 15.07 -10.41 -2.66
N ALA A 43 14.15 -10.11 -1.73
CA ALA A 43 14.41 -9.12 -0.68
C ALA A 43 14.05 -9.61 0.71
N GLY A 44 14.79 -9.11 1.71
CA GLY A 44 14.48 -9.29 3.12
C GLY A 44 15.14 -10.49 3.79
N ASN A 45 16.22 -11.03 3.20
CA ASN A 45 16.97 -12.12 3.81
C ASN A 45 17.62 -11.68 5.14
N HIS A 46 17.98 -12.65 5.98
CA HIS A 46 18.56 -12.39 7.30
C HIS A 46 19.99 -11.87 7.17
N VAL A 47 20.20 -10.60 7.52
CA VAL A 47 21.51 -9.96 7.55
C VAL A 47 21.96 -9.82 9.00
N SER A 48 22.85 -10.71 9.44
CA SER A 48 23.43 -10.68 10.79
C SER A 48 24.46 -9.57 10.95
N GLY A 49 24.45 -8.87 12.09
CA GLY A 49 25.40 -7.78 12.37
C GLY A 49 25.09 -6.51 11.59
N ALA A 50 23.86 -6.38 11.08
CA ALA A 50 23.38 -5.16 10.48
C ALA A 50 23.44 -4.06 11.54
N SER A 51 24.16 -2.99 11.22
CA SER A 51 24.26 -1.80 12.07
C SER A 51 24.51 -0.59 11.19
N GLN A 52 23.98 0.56 11.60
CA GLN A 52 24.29 1.84 10.97
C GLN A 52 25.08 2.68 11.97
N PHE A 53 26.37 2.89 11.69
CA PHE A 53 27.30 3.57 12.60
C PHE A 53 27.32 3.00 14.04
N GLY A 54 27.06 1.70 14.21
CA GLY A 54 27.01 1.02 15.50
C GLY A 54 25.64 1.08 16.21
N TYR A 55 24.66 1.79 15.67
CA TYR A 55 23.28 1.79 16.15
C TYR A 55 22.46 0.66 15.51
N ALA A 56 21.39 0.25 16.21
CA ALA A 56 20.47 -0.82 15.81
C ALA A 56 21.17 -2.15 15.48
N ASN A 57 22.23 -2.49 16.23
CA ASN A 57 22.99 -3.72 16.02
C ASN A 57 22.10 -4.95 16.25
N GLY A 58 21.92 -5.76 15.21
CA GLY A 58 21.11 -6.96 15.28
C GLY A 58 21.07 -7.70 13.97
N VAL A 59 19.99 -8.47 13.78
CA VAL A 59 19.71 -9.15 12.52
C VAL A 59 18.65 -8.33 11.79
N ALA A 60 19.00 -7.74 10.65
CA ALA A 60 18.03 -7.11 9.77
C ALA A 60 17.33 -8.20 8.94
N ARG A 61 16.01 -8.09 8.80
CA ARG A 61 15.20 -8.95 7.93
C ARG A 61 13.95 -8.20 7.48
N GLY A 62 13.42 -8.55 6.31
CA GLY A 62 12.11 -8.10 5.89
C GLY A 62 11.01 -8.71 6.77
N ILE A 63 9.82 -8.11 6.77
CA ILE A 63 8.67 -8.67 7.50
C ILE A 63 8.22 -10.01 6.90
N ALA A 64 8.34 -10.13 5.56
CA ALA A 64 8.07 -11.33 4.77
C ALA A 64 9.38 -11.80 4.09
N PRO A 65 10.28 -12.49 4.81
CA PRO A 65 11.63 -12.81 4.34
C PRO A 65 11.68 -13.86 3.22
N SER A 66 10.56 -14.51 2.90
CA SER A 66 10.43 -15.49 1.81
C SER A 66 9.66 -14.95 0.60
N ALA A 67 9.28 -13.66 0.61
CA ALA A 67 8.65 -13.02 -0.53
C ALA A 67 9.69 -12.69 -1.61
N HIS A 68 9.28 -12.80 -2.86
CA HIS A 68 10.09 -12.29 -3.97
C HIS A 68 9.77 -10.82 -4.23
N VAL A 69 10.75 -10.04 -4.70
CA VAL A 69 10.59 -8.60 -4.94
C VAL A 69 10.90 -8.24 -6.39
N ALA A 70 9.94 -7.61 -7.06
CA ALA A 70 10.12 -7.04 -8.39
C ALA A 70 10.26 -5.53 -8.26
N MET A 71 11.38 -4.96 -8.69
CA MET A 71 11.64 -3.52 -8.61
C MET A 71 11.31 -2.83 -9.92
N TYR A 72 10.46 -1.80 -9.87
CA TYR A 72 10.08 -0.94 -10.97
C TYR A 72 10.59 0.48 -10.66
N LYS A 73 11.68 0.85 -11.32
CA LYS A 73 12.32 2.14 -11.10
C LYS A 73 11.57 3.26 -11.83
N VAL A 74 11.07 4.24 -11.08
CA VAL A 74 10.32 5.41 -11.59
C VAL A 74 10.92 6.75 -11.20
N SER A 75 11.89 6.76 -10.27
CA SER A 75 12.56 8.00 -9.84
C SER A 75 14.04 7.97 -10.22
N THR A 76 14.50 9.02 -10.90
CA THR A 76 15.91 9.20 -11.29
C THR A 76 16.59 10.40 -10.62
N GLY A 77 15.96 10.99 -9.59
CA GLY A 77 16.59 11.97 -8.72
C GLY A 77 16.19 13.44 -8.92
N GLU A 78 15.37 13.78 -9.92
CA GLU A 78 14.95 15.18 -10.13
C GLU A 78 13.45 15.40 -9.97
N LEU A 79 12.58 14.55 -10.52
CA LEU A 79 11.12 14.59 -10.29
C LEU A 79 10.51 13.21 -10.56
N ASN A 80 9.41 12.86 -9.89
CA ASN A 80 8.60 11.70 -10.24
C ASN A 80 7.66 12.10 -11.39
N VAL A 81 7.79 11.44 -12.54
CA VAL A 81 6.91 11.70 -13.69
C VAL A 81 5.67 10.80 -13.56
N GLU A 82 4.48 11.40 -13.57
CA GLU A 82 3.20 10.67 -13.46
C GLU A 82 3.06 9.55 -14.50
N SER A 83 3.51 9.79 -15.74
CA SER A 83 3.48 8.79 -16.81
C SER A 83 4.37 7.58 -16.54
N ASP A 84 5.53 7.78 -15.90
CA ASP A 84 6.47 6.69 -15.62
C ASP A 84 5.93 5.81 -14.48
N ILE A 85 5.27 6.41 -13.50
CA ILE A 85 4.57 5.69 -12.43
C ILE A 85 3.41 4.88 -13.01
N LEU A 86 2.59 5.47 -13.88
CA LEU A 86 1.50 4.75 -14.56
C LEU A 86 2.04 3.57 -15.37
N ALA A 87 3.10 3.77 -16.15
CA ALA A 87 3.73 2.71 -16.94
C ALA A 87 4.33 1.60 -16.07
N ALA A 88 4.95 1.95 -14.95
CA ALA A 88 5.48 0.98 -13.99
C ALA A 88 4.38 0.15 -13.33
N MET A 89 3.28 0.77 -12.92
CA MET A 89 2.12 0.06 -12.37
C MET A 89 1.52 -0.89 -13.42
N ASP A 90 1.34 -0.43 -14.65
CA ASP A 90 0.84 -1.27 -15.75
C ASP A 90 1.75 -2.47 -16.02
N GLN A 91 3.06 -2.26 -16.01
CA GLN A 91 4.04 -3.34 -16.16
C GLN A 91 3.95 -4.32 -14.97
N ALA A 92 3.79 -3.82 -13.75
CA ALA A 92 3.64 -4.67 -12.57
C ALA A 92 2.37 -5.52 -12.62
N ILE A 93 1.24 -4.96 -13.09
CA ILE A 93 0.01 -5.71 -13.34
C ILE A 93 0.26 -6.80 -14.38
N ALA A 94 0.91 -6.46 -15.49
CA ALA A 94 1.19 -7.39 -16.59
C ALA A 94 2.11 -8.55 -16.17
N ASP A 95 3.11 -8.25 -15.32
CA ASP A 95 4.08 -9.22 -14.82
C ASP A 95 3.47 -10.17 -13.77
N GLY A 96 2.34 -9.79 -13.18
CA GLY A 96 1.55 -10.64 -12.28
C GLY A 96 2.05 -10.62 -10.83
N VAL A 97 2.42 -9.44 -10.33
CA VAL A 97 2.69 -9.22 -8.90
C VAL A 97 1.42 -9.46 -8.08
N ASP A 98 1.56 -9.79 -6.78
CA ASP A 98 0.41 -9.99 -5.88
C ASP A 98 0.11 -8.75 -5.03
N VAL A 99 1.18 -8.01 -4.68
CA VAL A 99 1.09 -6.79 -3.88
C VAL A 99 1.96 -5.73 -4.54
N MET A 100 1.46 -4.52 -4.67
CA MET A 100 2.24 -3.34 -5.06
C MET A 100 2.50 -2.46 -3.84
N SER A 101 3.73 -1.99 -3.71
CA SER A 101 4.18 -1.09 -2.67
C SER A 101 4.72 0.19 -3.30
N LEU A 102 4.09 1.31 -2.98
CA LEU A 102 4.40 2.64 -3.49
C LEU A 102 4.69 3.58 -2.32
N SER A 103 5.95 4.02 -2.20
CA SER A 103 6.36 5.06 -1.25
C SER A 103 6.47 6.41 -1.93
N LEU A 104 5.43 6.74 -2.70
CA LEU A 104 5.29 7.96 -3.46
C LEU A 104 3.82 8.36 -3.51
N GLY A 105 3.58 9.64 -3.73
CA GLY A 105 2.23 10.18 -3.83
C GLY A 105 2.27 11.59 -4.41
N PHE A 106 1.19 11.94 -5.08
CA PHE A 106 0.97 13.28 -5.62
C PHE A 106 -0.04 14.03 -4.76
N LYS A 107 -0.12 15.34 -4.95
CA LYS A 107 -1.18 16.14 -4.37
C LYS A 107 -2.52 15.55 -4.79
N GLN A 108 -3.41 15.34 -3.81
CA GLN A 108 -4.71 14.73 -4.04
C GLN A 108 -5.51 15.51 -5.12
N THR A 109 -5.84 14.83 -6.21
CA THR A 109 -6.70 15.30 -7.30
C THR A 109 -7.95 14.40 -7.39
N PRO A 110 -8.98 14.77 -8.17
CA PRO A 110 -10.08 13.86 -8.49
C PRO A 110 -9.56 12.56 -9.12
N TYR A 111 -10.23 11.43 -8.87
CA TYR A 111 -9.72 10.11 -9.26
C TYR A 111 -9.39 9.97 -10.75
N PHE A 112 -10.10 10.66 -11.64
CA PHE A 112 -9.85 10.62 -13.09
C PHE A 112 -8.58 11.38 -13.53
N GLN A 113 -7.94 12.15 -12.64
CA GLN A 113 -6.66 12.84 -12.87
C GLN A 113 -5.52 12.23 -12.03
N ASP A 114 -5.84 11.33 -11.11
CA ASP A 114 -4.86 10.70 -10.23
C ASP A 114 -4.39 9.38 -10.85
N VAL A 115 -3.19 9.39 -11.43
CA VAL A 115 -2.62 8.20 -12.10
C VAL A 115 -2.44 7.02 -11.15
N ILE A 116 -2.15 7.27 -9.87
CA ILE A 116 -2.01 6.22 -8.86
C ILE A 116 -3.40 5.64 -8.56
N ALA A 117 -4.43 6.48 -8.41
CA ALA A 117 -5.80 6.00 -8.21
C ALA A 117 -6.28 5.14 -9.39
N ILE A 118 -6.09 5.61 -10.63
CA ILE A 118 -6.51 4.90 -11.85
C ILE A 118 -5.81 3.54 -11.97
N ALA A 119 -4.49 3.52 -11.83
CA ALA A 119 -3.71 2.30 -11.95
C ALA A 119 -3.98 1.34 -10.77
N SER A 120 -4.19 1.86 -9.56
CA SER A 120 -4.52 1.04 -8.39
C SER A 120 -5.87 0.34 -8.56
N LEU A 121 -6.87 1.01 -9.11
CA LEU A 121 -8.17 0.37 -9.38
C LEU A 121 -8.03 -0.77 -10.40
N SER A 122 -7.21 -0.56 -11.42
CA SER A 122 -6.89 -1.58 -12.43
C SER A 122 -6.14 -2.78 -11.81
N ALA A 123 -5.25 -2.52 -10.84
CA ALA A 123 -4.55 -3.56 -10.09
C ALA A 123 -5.53 -4.36 -9.22
N VAL A 124 -6.42 -3.69 -8.49
CA VAL A 124 -7.46 -4.33 -7.66
C VAL A 124 -8.42 -5.16 -8.49
N GLN A 125 -8.78 -4.73 -9.71
CA GLN A 125 -9.57 -5.54 -10.64
C GLN A 125 -8.89 -6.89 -10.97
N LYS A 126 -7.55 -6.94 -10.93
CA LYS A 126 -6.75 -8.15 -11.16
C LYS A 126 -6.45 -8.92 -9.87
N GLY A 127 -7.02 -8.52 -8.74
CA GLY A 127 -6.76 -9.12 -7.42
C GLY A 127 -5.40 -8.75 -6.84
N ILE A 128 -4.81 -7.63 -7.27
CA ILE A 128 -3.52 -7.14 -6.78
C ILE A 128 -3.78 -6.09 -5.70
N ALA A 129 -3.26 -6.32 -4.51
CA ALA A 129 -3.32 -5.36 -3.41
C ALA A 129 -2.38 -4.18 -3.66
N VAL A 130 -2.84 -2.94 -3.43
CA VAL A 130 -1.98 -1.75 -3.55
C VAL A 130 -1.84 -1.06 -2.21
N VAL A 131 -0.60 -0.90 -1.78
CA VAL A 131 -0.22 -0.24 -0.54
C VAL A 131 0.54 1.02 -0.89
N CYS A 132 0.05 2.16 -0.42
CA CYS A 132 0.67 3.46 -0.66
C CYS A 132 0.92 4.18 0.66
N ALA A 133 1.92 5.06 0.68
CA ALA A 133 2.12 5.94 1.81
C ALA A 133 1.12 7.11 1.83
N ALA A 134 0.81 7.61 3.03
CA ALA A 134 -0.06 8.76 3.25
C ALA A 134 0.59 10.12 2.93
N GLY A 135 1.92 10.19 2.82
CA GLY A 135 2.69 11.41 2.65
C GLY A 135 3.07 12.11 3.97
N ASN A 136 4.05 13.01 3.90
CA ASN A 136 4.75 13.57 5.07
C ASN A 136 4.46 15.07 5.33
N HIS A 137 3.39 15.61 4.77
CA HIS A 137 3.08 17.04 4.91
C HIS A 137 2.56 17.41 6.32
N GLY A 138 2.12 16.44 7.11
CA GLY A 138 1.89 16.57 8.56
C GLY A 138 0.79 17.57 8.98
N SER A 139 -0.01 18.08 8.03
CA SER A 139 -1.08 19.04 8.29
C SER A 139 -2.45 18.44 7.98
N ARG A 140 -3.52 19.09 8.47
CA ARG A 140 -4.89 18.65 8.25
C ARG A 140 -5.21 18.63 6.75
N ASN A 141 -5.82 17.55 6.26
CA ASN A 141 -6.17 17.34 4.84
C ASN A 141 -4.96 17.37 3.90
N THR A 142 -3.82 16.82 4.32
CA THR A 142 -2.62 16.72 3.47
C THR A 142 -2.26 15.29 3.06
N THR A 143 -3.15 14.34 3.32
CA THR A 143 -3.00 12.94 2.91
C THR A 143 -3.02 12.82 1.38
N HIS A 144 -2.09 12.03 0.86
CA HIS A 144 -2.07 11.56 -0.51
C HIS A 144 -2.64 10.13 -0.60
N ASN A 145 -2.92 9.66 -1.81
CA ASN A 145 -3.33 8.27 -2.07
C ASN A 145 -4.60 7.85 -1.32
N ALA A 146 -5.59 8.74 -1.19
CA ALA A 146 -6.81 8.51 -0.40
C ALA A 146 -7.94 7.77 -1.14
N ALA A 147 -7.66 7.10 -2.26
CA ALA A 147 -8.68 6.36 -3.00
C ALA A 147 -9.12 5.12 -2.21
N PRO A 148 -10.42 4.76 -2.17
CA PRO A 148 -10.93 3.68 -1.30
C PRO A 148 -10.39 2.27 -1.60
N TRP A 149 -9.83 2.06 -2.79
CA TRP A 149 -9.21 0.80 -3.20
C TRP A 149 -7.69 0.76 -2.93
N ILE A 150 -7.13 1.79 -2.28
CA ILE A 150 -5.73 1.87 -1.87
C ILE A 150 -5.63 1.66 -0.37
N THR A 151 -4.67 0.85 0.07
CA THR A 151 -4.28 0.78 1.48
C THR A 151 -3.29 1.89 1.79
N THR A 152 -3.78 3.00 2.32
CA THR A 152 -2.97 4.17 2.68
C THR A 152 -2.34 4.00 4.06
N VAL A 153 -1.02 4.05 4.16
CA VAL A 153 -0.26 3.77 5.37
C VAL A 153 0.33 5.06 5.95
N GLY A 154 -0.03 5.36 7.20
CA GLY A 154 0.50 6.47 7.97
C GLY A 154 1.80 6.15 8.72
N ALA A 155 2.39 7.19 9.30
CA ALA A 155 3.62 7.15 10.07
C ALA A 155 3.38 6.98 11.58
N GLY A 156 4.08 6.06 12.24
CA GLY A 156 4.09 5.93 13.70
C GLY A 156 5.50 5.75 14.24
N HIS A 157 5.73 6.18 15.48
CA HIS A 157 6.98 5.92 16.21
C HIS A 157 6.85 4.64 17.04
N LEU A 158 7.89 3.79 16.98
CA LEU A 158 8.07 2.72 17.96
C LEU A 158 8.62 3.33 19.25
N ILE A 159 8.16 2.83 20.41
CA ILE A 159 8.71 3.20 21.72
C ILE A 159 10.03 2.43 21.90
N GLU A 160 11.07 2.87 21.20
CA GLU A 160 12.45 2.67 21.62
C GLU A 160 13.14 4.02 21.52
N VAL A 161 13.58 4.53 22.67
CA VAL A 161 14.09 5.90 22.80
C VAL A 161 15.36 6.06 21.96
N SER A 162 15.43 7.20 21.27
CA SER A 162 16.55 7.74 20.49
C SER A 162 16.59 7.34 19.02
N LEU A 163 16.11 8.25 18.16
CA LEU A 163 16.87 8.82 17.04
C LEU A 163 16.00 9.91 16.37
N GLN A 164 16.02 11.11 16.94
CA GLN A 164 15.64 12.31 16.19
C GLN A 164 16.85 12.72 15.34
N ARG A 165 16.80 12.52 14.01
CA ARG A 165 17.46 13.41 13.03
C ARG A 165 17.04 13.16 11.56
N THR A 166 16.34 14.17 11.03
CA THR A 166 16.42 14.82 9.70
C THR A 166 16.51 13.99 8.40
N GLY A 167 15.43 14.05 7.60
CA GLY A 167 15.42 14.15 6.14
C GLY A 167 15.56 12.84 5.35
N ILE A 168 16.73 12.21 5.41
CA ILE A 168 17.04 10.98 4.62
C ILE A 168 16.33 9.76 5.22
N PHE A 169 16.04 9.80 6.52
CA PHE A 169 15.33 8.74 7.22
C PHE A 169 13.81 8.74 6.97
N GLU A 170 13.22 9.85 6.53
CA GLU A 170 11.76 9.97 6.41
C GLU A 170 11.21 9.13 5.23
N GLN A 171 11.89 9.18 4.08
CA GLN A 171 11.56 8.33 2.92
C GLN A 171 11.88 6.85 3.17
N ALA A 172 12.99 6.56 3.86
CA ALA A 172 13.36 5.19 4.21
C ALA A 172 12.36 4.57 5.21
N ASP A 173 11.84 5.36 6.14
CA ASP A 173 10.84 4.97 7.13
C ASP A 173 9.46 4.80 6.47
N GLU A 174 9.10 5.67 5.52
CA GLU A 174 7.92 5.53 4.65
C GLU A 174 7.97 4.22 3.84
N LEU A 175 9.10 3.93 3.19
CA LEU A 175 9.33 2.69 2.46
C LEU A 175 9.30 1.45 3.37
N ALA A 176 9.91 1.52 4.54
CA ALA A 176 9.87 0.43 5.51
C ALA A 176 8.44 0.12 5.97
N ARG A 177 7.61 1.14 6.19
CA ARG A 177 6.21 0.98 6.64
C ARG A 177 5.31 0.41 5.55
N VAL A 178 5.37 0.96 4.33
CA VAL A 178 4.58 0.46 3.20
C VAL A 178 4.99 -0.98 2.87
N ASN A 179 6.29 -1.29 2.89
CA ASN A 179 6.78 -2.66 2.68
C ASN A 179 6.43 -3.61 3.83
N ALA A 180 6.36 -3.13 5.07
CA ALA A 180 5.89 -3.92 6.19
C ALA A 180 4.41 -4.30 6.02
N VAL A 181 3.56 -3.35 5.63
CA VAL A 181 2.15 -3.64 5.34
C VAL A 181 2.03 -4.57 4.14
N ALA A 182 2.76 -4.31 3.04
CA ALA A 182 2.78 -5.16 1.86
C ALA A 182 3.22 -6.60 2.17
N GLY A 183 4.22 -6.78 3.03
CA GLY A 183 4.67 -8.11 3.46
C GLY A 183 3.64 -8.85 4.33
N ILE A 184 2.96 -8.16 5.25
CA ILE A 184 1.89 -8.79 6.05
C ILE A 184 0.74 -9.21 5.15
N ILE A 185 0.39 -8.38 4.17
CA ILE A 185 -0.63 -8.69 3.17
C ILE A 185 -0.21 -9.91 2.34
N SER A 186 1.06 -9.98 1.94
CA SER A 186 1.57 -11.13 1.21
C SER A 186 1.43 -12.43 2.00
N ASP A 187 1.73 -12.40 3.29
CA ASP A 187 1.59 -13.57 4.16
C ASP A 187 0.12 -13.94 4.41
N TRP A 188 -0.77 -12.94 4.40
CA TRP A 188 -2.20 -13.14 4.58
C TRP A 188 -2.84 -13.83 3.38
N THR A 189 -2.64 -13.33 2.15
CA THR A 189 -3.45 -13.68 0.96
C THR A 189 -3.69 -15.19 0.77
N PRO A 190 -4.84 -15.73 1.21
CA PRO A 190 -5.34 -16.98 0.65
C PRO A 190 -5.84 -16.58 -0.74
N LYS A 191 -5.32 -17.22 -1.80
CA LYS A 191 -5.74 -16.94 -3.19
C LYS A 191 -7.25 -17.13 -3.47
N ASP A 192 -8.02 -17.49 -2.45
CA ASP A 192 -9.44 -17.76 -2.49
C ASP A 192 -10.31 -16.55 -2.04
N ILE A 193 -9.71 -15.45 -1.56
CA ILE A 193 -10.43 -14.21 -1.24
C ILE A 193 -9.87 -13.13 -2.17
N GLY A 194 -10.61 -12.81 -3.24
CA GLY A 194 -10.16 -11.99 -4.37
C GLY A 194 -9.91 -10.50 -4.05
N TYR A 195 -9.93 -10.10 -2.78
CA TYR A 195 -9.82 -8.72 -2.35
C TYR A 195 -9.11 -8.60 -1.01
N LEU A 196 -8.40 -7.48 -0.85
CA LEU A 196 -7.64 -7.17 0.35
C LEU A 196 -8.57 -6.66 1.45
N SER A 197 -8.78 -7.48 2.47
CA SER A 197 -9.44 -7.05 3.70
C SER A 197 -8.37 -6.59 4.67
N ILE A 198 -8.29 -5.29 4.97
CA ILE A 198 -7.43 -4.81 6.05
C ILE A 198 -8.05 -5.29 7.36
N PRO A 199 -7.41 -6.20 8.11
CA PRO A 199 -7.98 -6.64 9.38
C PRO A 199 -7.97 -5.47 10.35
N SER A 200 -9.14 -5.20 10.95
CA SER A 200 -9.33 -4.16 11.94
C SER A 200 -8.34 -4.33 13.09
N LEU A 201 -7.37 -3.42 13.20
CA LEU A 201 -6.28 -3.58 14.15
C LEU A 201 -6.27 -2.50 15.23
N ILE A 202 -6.88 -2.86 16.34
CA ILE A 202 -6.96 -2.03 17.54
C ILE A 202 -5.73 -2.31 18.41
N LEU A 203 -4.82 -1.35 18.43
CA LEU A 203 -3.93 -1.07 19.56
C LEU A 203 -4.29 0.31 20.13
N PRO A 204 -4.01 0.61 21.41
CA PRO A 204 -4.40 1.88 22.02
C PRO A 204 -3.91 3.07 21.18
N PRO A 205 -4.70 4.14 21.08
CA PRO A 205 -4.43 5.23 20.16
C PRO A 205 -3.06 5.85 20.46
N PRO A 206 -2.16 5.95 19.47
CA PRO A 206 -0.94 6.72 19.65
C PRO A 206 -1.30 8.21 19.85
N SER A 207 -0.60 8.88 20.76
CA SER A 207 -0.76 10.31 20.99
C SER A 207 -0.06 11.11 19.89
N VAL A 208 -0.75 12.04 19.25
CA VAL A 208 -0.13 13.03 18.35
C VAL A 208 0.23 14.24 19.21
N GLY A 209 1.46 14.27 19.73
CA GLY A 209 1.88 15.29 20.70
C GLY A 209 1.21 15.09 22.08
N LYS A 210 0.68 16.17 22.68
CA LYS A 210 -0.01 16.13 23.99
C LYS A 210 -1.51 15.79 23.89
N LEU A 211 -2.05 15.58 22.70
CA LEU A 211 -3.45 15.29 22.47
C LEU A 211 -3.64 13.85 21.98
N PRO A 212 -4.76 13.19 22.35
CA PRO A 212 -5.11 11.90 21.78
C PRO A 212 -5.35 12.06 20.28
N GLY A 213 -4.73 11.19 19.47
CA GLY A 213 -4.98 11.18 18.03
C GLY A 213 -6.38 10.70 17.70
N THR A 214 -6.82 11.02 16.49
CA THR A 214 -8.11 10.63 15.90
C THR A 214 -7.92 9.54 14.83
N PRO A 215 -8.99 8.89 14.36
CA PRO A 215 -8.91 7.98 13.21
C PRO A 215 -8.36 8.64 11.93
N LEU A 216 -8.39 9.96 11.81
CA LEU A 216 -7.75 10.67 10.69
C LEU A 216 -6.22 10.72 10.80
N ASP A 217 -5.67 10.44 11.98
CA ASP A 217 -4.23 10.44 12.25
C ASP A 217 -3.61 9.04 12.11
N TYR A 218 -4.31 7.99 12.54
CA TYR A 218 -3.79 6.61 12.58
C TYR A 218 -4.73 5.54 11.97
N GLY A 219 -5.84 5.93 11.35
CA GLY A 219 -6.80 4.99 10.78
C GLY A 219 -7.36 4.04 11.85
N ALA A 220 -7.27 2.74 11.58
CA ALA A 220 -7.68 1.69 12.53
C ALA A 220 -6.71 1.53 13.71
N GLY A 221 -5.45 1.99 13.57
CA GLY A 221 -4.40 1.84 14.57
C GLY A 221 -3.09 1.24 14.00
N HIS A 222 -2.19 0.85 14.90
CA HIS A 222 -0.91 0.22 14.53
C HIS A 222 -1.12 -1.24 14.12
N ILE A 223 -0.35 -1.76 13.17
CA ILE A 223 -0.52 -3.12 12.63
C ILE A 223 0.00 -4.23 13.58
N SER A 224 -0.63 -5.42 13.56
CA SER A 224 -0.30 -6.60 14.37
C SER A 224 -0.40 -7.85 13.48
N PRO A 225 0.73 -8.31 12.91
CA PRO A 225 0.74 -9.40 11.94
C PRO A 225 -0.01 -10.65 12.45
N ASN A 226 0.21 -11.04 13.70
CA ASN A 226 -0.38 -12.26 14.26
C ASN A 226 -1.91 -12.21 14.34
N LYS A 227 -2.50 -11.04 14.64
CA LYS A 227 -3.96 -10.87 14.65
C LYS A 227 -4.53 -10.75 13.25
N ALA A 228 -3.77 -10.19 12.32
CA ALA A 228 -4.16 -10.07 10.93
C ALA A 228 -4.34 -11.44 10.24
N MET A 229 -3.58 -12.45 10.66
CA MET A 229 -3.66 -13.81 10.10
C MET A 229 -4.98 -14.54 10.36
N ASP A 230 -5.69 -14.19 11.43
CA ASP A 230 -7.00 -14.77 11.75
C ASP A 230 -7.94 -13.68 12.30
N PRO A 231 -8.54 -12.88 11.39
CA PRO A 231 -9.37 -11.74 11.80
C PRO A 231 -10.77 -12.14 12.26
N GLY A 232 -11.17 -13.40 12.07
CA GLY A 232 -12.52 -13.91 12.30
C GLY A 232 -13.55 -13.41 11.27
N LEU A 233 -13.75 -12.11 11.15
CA LEU A 233 -14.66 -11.48 10.20
C LEU A 233 -13.94 -10.47 9.29
N ILE A 234 -14.48 -10.32 8.09
CA ILE A 234 -13.91 -9.55 6.99
C ILE A 234 -15.01 -8.69 6.37
N TYR A 235 -14.67 -7.44 6.06
CA TYR A 235 -15.46 -6.57 5.20
C TYR A 235 -15.02 -6.81 3.76
N ASP A 236 -15.85 -7.50 2.99
CA ASP A 236 -15.55 -7.85 1.60
C ASP A 236 -16.26 -6.91 0.62
N ILE A 237 -15.65 -6.67 -0.53
CA ILE A 237 -16.20 -5.84 -1.60
C ILE A 237 -15.77 -6.41 -2.94
N ASP A 238 -16.74 -6.58 -3.85
CA ASP A 238 -16.46 -7.04 -5.20
C ASP A 238 -16.11 -5.88 -6.15
N TRP A 239 -15.66 -6.21 -7.36
CA TRP A 239 -15.40 -5.23 -8.40
C TRP A 239 -16.62 -4.35 -8.70
N GLN A 240 -17.83 -4.93 -8.67
CA GLN A 240 -19.06 -4.20 -8.96
C GLN A 240 -19.34 -3.13 -7.90
N GLY A 241 -19.04 -3.38 -6.63
CA GLY A 241 -19.15 -2.39 -5.56
C GLY A 241 -18.30 -1.14 -5.80
N TYR A 242 -17.09 -1.28 -6.38
CA TYR A 242 -16.29 -0.12 -6.78
C TYR A 242 -16.86 0.62 -8.00
N VAL A 243 -17.43 -0.11 -8.97
CA VAL A 243 -18.08 0.51 -10.14
C VAL A 243 -19.33 1.29 -9.71
N ASP A 244 -20.18 0.69 -8.88
CA ASP A 244 -21.41 1.29 -8.35
C ASP A 244 -21.08 2.53 -7.48
N PHE A 245 -20.01 2.46 -6.67
CA PHE A 245 -19.49 3.61 -5.95
C PHE A 245 -19.08 4.77 -6.86
N LEU A 246 -18.33 4.48 -7.93
CA LEU A 246 -17.92 5.50 -8.90
C LEU A 246 -19.13 6.09 -9.65
N CYS A 247 -20.15 5.28 -9.96
CA CYS A 247 -21.41 5.76 -10.51
C CYS A 247 -22.12 6.73 -9.55
N GLY A 248 -22.13 6.41 -8.25
CA GLY A 248 -22.70 7.27 -7.21
C GLY A 248 -21.99 8.63 -7.02
N LEU A 249 -20.75 8.77 -7.49
CA LEU A 249 -20.01 10.04 -7.43
C LEU A 249 -20.38 11.05 -8.54
N GLY A 250 -21.13 10.62 -9.56
CA GLY A 250 -21.61 11.50 -10.63
C GLY A 250 -20.56 11.93 -11.65
N TYR A 251 -19.52 11.11 -11.88
CA TYR A 251 -18.55 11.33 -12.95
C TYR A 251 -19.18 11.17 -14.34
N ASN A 252 -18.69 11.94 -15.33
CA ASN A 252 -19.15 11.81 -16.71
C ASN A 252 -18.52 10.60 -17.42
N ASP A 253 -19.04 10.22 -18.59
CA ASP A 253 -18.56 9.07 -19.37
C ASP A 253 -17.06 9.11 -19.71
N THR A 254 -16.48 10.30 -19.89
CA THR A 254 -15.05 10.44 -20.22
C THR A 254 -14.19 10.22 -18.98
N GLU A 255 -14.61 10.76 -17.84
CA GLU A 255 -13.98 10.55 -16.54
C GLU A 255 -14.09 9.10 -16.11
N MET A 256 -15.26 8.48 -16.26
CA MET A 256 -15.48 7.05 -16.00
C MET A 256 -14.61 6.16 -16.89
N LYS A 257 -14.51 6.48 -18.20
CA LYS A 257 -13.57 5.79 -19.12
C LYS A 257 -12.13 5.90 -18.66
N ALA A 258 -11.71 7.07 -18.16
CA ALA A 258 -10.37 7.28 -17.67
C ALA A 258 -10.10 6.45 -16.39
N ILE A 259 -11.03 6.45 -15.44
CA ILE A 259 -10.90 5.72 -14.16
C ILE A 259 -10.94 4.21 -14.36
N LEU A 260 -11.98 3.70 -15.04
CA LEU A 260 -12.20 2.26 -15.21
C LEU A 260 -11.31 1.64 -16.30
N ARG A 261 -10.73 2.48 -17.17
CA ARG A 261 -9.97 2.07 -18.37
C ARG A 261 -10.72 1.06 -19.24
N GLN A 262 -12.04 1.20 -19.27
CA GLN A 262 -12.98 0.35 -20.00
C GLN A 262 -13.95 1.22 -20.78
N SER A 263 -14.46 0.69 -21.89
CA SER A 263 -15.43 1.40 -22.75
C SER A 263 -16.88 1.19 -22.32
N GLN A 264 -17.14 0.16 -21.50
CA GLN A 264 -18.47 -0.23 -21.04
C GLN A 264 -18.40 -0.60 -19.56
N TRP A 265 -19.39 -0.14 -18.80
CA TRP A 265 -19.64 -0.50 -17.41
C TRP A 265 -21.14 -0.44 -17.18
N ASN A 266 -21.61 -1.10 -16.12
CA ASN A 266 -23.00 -1.05 -15.72
C ASN A 266 -23.09 -0.46 -14.32
N CYS A 267 -23.93 0.57 -14.16
CA CYS A 267 -24.28 1.11 -12.85
C CYS A 267 -25.51 0.36 -12.36
N SER A 268 -25.30 -0.69 -11.57
CA SER A 268 -26.39 -1.57 -11.12
C SER A 268 -27.11 -0.97 -9.91
N GLN A 269 -26.34 -0.33 -9.03
CA GLN A 269 -26.83 0.44 -7.89
C GLN A 269 -26.07 1.75 -7.82
N GLU A 270 -26.78 2.88 -7.78
CA GLU A 270 -26.15 4.17 -7.53
C GLU A 270 -26.11 4.40 -6.02
N GLY A 271 -24.91 4.31 -5.45
CA GLY A 271 -24.71 4.52 -4.01
C GLY A 271 -23.26 4.80 -3.70
N THR A 272 -23.00 5.73 -2.78
CA THR A 272 -21.63 6.06 -2.32
C THR A 272 -21.18 5.23 -1.12
N ASP A 273 -22.03 4.33 -0.64
CA ASP A 273 -21.77 3.50 0.53
C ASP A 273 -20.96 2.27 0.15
N LEU A 274 -19.67 2.30 0.46
CA LEU A 274 -18.77 1.16 0.34
C LEU A 274 -18.84 0.29 1.59
N ASN A 275 -18.74 -1.03 1.43
CA ASN A 275 -18.54 -1.96 2.54
C ASN A 275 -17.12 -1.84 3.10
N TYR A 276 -16.85 -0.73 3.77
CA TYR A 276 -15.51 -0.30 4.19
C TYR A 276 -15.33 -0.52 5.71
N PRO A 277 -14.16 -0.98 6.19
CA PRO A 277 -13.94 -1.34 7.60
C PRO A 277 -13.81 -0.13 8.55
N SER A 278 -14.33 1.03 8.17
CA SER A 278 -14.33 2.24 8.99
C SER A 278 -15.50 3.16 8.64
N PHE A 279 -15.95 3.97 9.60
CA PHE A 279 -17.06 4.91 9.41
C PHE A 279 -16.58 6.35 9.59
N VAL A 280 -17.08 7.25 8.74
CA VAL A 280 -16.88 8.70 8.87
C VAL A 280 -18.23 9.41 8.76
N ALA A 281 -18.50 10.35 9.66
CA ALA A 281 -19.70 11.17 9.65
C ALA A 281 -19.33 12.65 9.47
N MET A 282 -19.78 13.24 8.37
CA MET A 282 -19.49 14.63 8.01
C MET A 282 -20.70 15.51 8.35
N PHE A 283 -20.47 16.56 9.16
CA PHE A 283 -21.50 17.52 9.54
C PHE A 283 -21.20 18.88 8.93
N SER A 284 -22.16 19.46 8.23
CA SER A 284 -22.09 20.88 7.88
C SER A 284 -22.32 21.71 9.15
N ARG A 285 -21.48 22.72 9.37
CA ARG A 285 -21.83 23.75 10.36
C ARG A 285 -22.93 24.59 9.75
N LEU A 286 -24.16 24.42 10.22
CA LEU A 286 -25.18 25.45 10.04
C LEU A 286 -24.65 26.71 10.71
N SER A 287 -24.41 27.76 9.91
CA SER A 287 -24.14 29.08 10.45
C SER A 287 -25.33 29.45 11.34
N LYS A 288 -25.09 29.63 12.65
CA LYS A 288 -26.08 30.24 13.52
C LYS A 288 -26.40 31.61 12.91
N ILE A 289 -27.66 31.80 12.50
CA ILE A 289 -28.25 33.10 12.18
C ILE A 289 -28.26 33.93 13.47
#